data_AF-A0A7C1DN30-F1
#
_entry.id   AF-A0A7C1DN30-F1
#
_cell.length_a   1.000
_cell.length_b   1.000
_cell.length_c   1.000
_cell.angle_alpha   90.00
_cell.angle_beta   90.00
_cell.angle_gamma   90.00
#
_symmetry.space_group_name_H-M   'P 1'
#
loop_
_entity.id
_entity.type
_entity.pdbx_description
1 polymer ?
#
loop_
_entity_poly.entity_id
_entity_poly.type
_entity_poly.pdbx_seq_one_letter_code
_entity_poly.pdbx_strand_id
1 'polypeptide(L)' 'MIAEKISDAELKKKALVLLNQTLGPANTVRFLRMYSAGTQDYMAIRDELFKDMSAKQVFEEAAAFWQSRSGAES' A
#
# COMPACT_ATOMS: atom_id res chain seq x y z
N MET A 1 -24.74 9.50 25.77
CA MET A 1 -23.56 8.61 25.84
C MET A 1 -22.38 9.37 25.28
N ILE A 2 -21.44 9.79 26.12
CA ILE A 2 -20.20 10.43 25.66
C ILE A 2 -19.29 9.27 25.23
N ALA A 3 -18.98 9.18 23.94
CA ALA A 3 -18.02 8.19 23.47
C ALA A 3 -16.70 8.43 24.23
N GLU A 4 -16.25 7.42 24.97
CA GLU A 4 -14.91 7.43 25.58
C GLU A 4 -13.91 7.75 24.47
N LYS A 5 -13.19 8.87 24.61
CA LYS A 5 -12.16 9.26 23.66
C LYS A 5 -11.01 8.28 23.78
N ILE A 6 -10.97 7.30 22.86
CA ILE A 6 -9.78 6.51 22.59
C ILE A 6 -8.61 7.48 22.35
N SER A 7 -7.49 7.25 23.04
CA SER A 7 -6.26 8.02 22.80
C SER A 7 -5.70 7.73 21.40
N ASP A 8 -4.93 8.66 20.84
CA ASP A 8 -4.28 8.45 19.53
C ASP A 8 -3.42 7.17 19.50
N ALA A 9 -2.80 6.83 20.62
CA ALA A 9 -2.01 5.61 20.77
C ALA A 9 -2.89 4.35 20.68
N GLU A 10 -4.03 4.34 21.37
CA GLU A 10 -4.98 3.24 21.32
C GLU A 10 -5.65 3.13 19.93
N LEU A 11 -5.95 4.25 19.28
CA LEU A 11 -6.47 4.28 17.92
C LEU A 11 -5.48 3.69 16.93
N LYS A 12 -4.21 4.10 17.00
CA LYS A 12 -3.13 3.56 16.15
C LYS A 12 -2.95 2.06 16.35
N LYS A 13 -2.96 1.59 17.60
CA LYS A 13 -2.86 0.16 17.93
C LYS A 13 -4.03 -0.62 17.34
N LYS A 14 -5.26 -0.12 17.52
CA LYS A 14 -6.47 -0.75 16.99
C LYS A 14 -6.48 -0.78 15.46
N ALA A 15 -6.08 0.32 14.81
CA ALA A 15 -5.99 0.43 13.36
C ALA A 15 -4.94 -0.55 12.79
N LEU A 16 -3.77 -0.68 13.42
CA LEU A 16 -2.71 -1.59 12.97
C LEU A 16 -3.17 -3.05 12.99
N VAL A 17 -3.88 -3.47 14.05
CA VAL A 17 -4.44 -4.83 14.16
C VAL A 17 -5.44 -5.10 13.03
N LEU A 18 -6.38 -4.17 12.80
CA LEU A 18 -7.40 -4.32 11.76
C LEU A 18 -6.79 -4.33 10.36
N LEU A 19 -5.83 -3.44 10.08
CA LEU A 19 -5.14 -3.41 8.79
C LEU A 19 -4.39 -4.72 8.53
N ASN A 20 -3.73 -5.27 9.55
CA ASN A 20 -2.98 -6.52 9.42
C ASN A 20 -3.91 -7.73 9.17
N GLN A 21 -5.07 -7.77 9.83
CA GLN A 21 -6.06 -8.81 9.63
C GLN A 21 -6.69 -8.77 8.23
N THR A 22 -6.94 -7.57 7.70
CA THR A 22 -7.65 -7.40 6.42
C THR A 22 -6.72 -7.46 5.21
N LEU A 23 -5.55 -6.82 5.29
CA LEU A 23 -4.65 -6.64 4.15
C LEU A 23 -3.48 -7.64 4.16
N GLY A 24 -3.21 -8.24 5.32
CA GLY A 24 -1.99 -8.99 5.57
C GLY A 24 -0.78 -8.08 5.84
N PRO A 25 0.27 -8.61 6.50
CA PRO A 25 1.39 -7.79 7.00
C PRO A 25 2.08 -6.96 5.93
N ALA A 26 2.30 -7.53 4.74
CA ALA A 26 3.01 -6.87 3.64
C ALA A 26 2.26 -5.66 3.08
N ASN A 27 0.95 -5.79 2.86
CA ASN A 27 0.13 -4.71 2.33
C ASN A 27 -0.15 -3.64 3.38
N THR A 28 -0.26 -4.01 4.66
CA THR A 28 -0.36 -3.05 5.77
C THR A 28 0.87 -2.14 5.84
N VAL A 29 2.08 -2.70 5.73
CA VAL A 29 3.32 -1.92 5.72
C VAL A 29 3.39 -1.00 4.51
N ARG A 30 3.03 -1.49 3.31
CA ARG A 30 2.97 -0.66 2.08
C ARG A 30 1.95 0.47 2.21
N PHE A 31 0.77 0.18 2.75
CA PHE A 31 -0.28 1.16 3.02
C PHE A 31 0.22 2.23 3.99
N LEU A 32 0.77 1.83 5.14
CA LEU A 32 1.31 2.78 6.12
C LEU A 32 2.41 3.65 5.50
N ARG A 33 3.29 3.09 4.67
CA ARG A 33 4.35 3.82 3.94
C ARG A 33 3.80 4.90 3.01
N MET A 34 2.65 4.67 2.37
CA MET A 34 2.01 5.65 1.48
C MET A 34 1.49 6.88 2.25
N TYR A 35 1.04 6.68 3.49
CA TYR A 35 0.45 7.73 4.31
C TYR A 35 1.39 8.28 5.40
N SER A 36 2.51 7.60 5.66
CA SER A 36 3.59 8.06 6.54
C SER A 36 4.55 9.01 5.83
N ALA A 37 4.12 9.64 4.73
CA ALA A 37 4.90 10.53 3.89
C ALA A 37 5.35 11.79 4.65
N GLY A 38 6.41 11.59 5.43
CA GLY A 38 7.35 12.62 5.84
C GLY A 38 8.77 12.37 5.35
N THR A 39 9.15 11.19 4.80
CA THR A 39 10.58 10.92 4.52
C THR A 39 10.94 9.94 3.39
N GLN A 40 10.02 9.44 2.55
CA GLN A 40 10.43 8.60 1.42
C GLN A 40 10.05 9.23 0.09
N ASP A 41 11.08 9.69 -0.62
CA ASP A 41 10.99 10.19 -1.98
C ASP A 41 10.52 9.05 -2.90
N TYR A 42 9.22 9.02 -3.10
CA TYR A 42 8.55 8.07 -3.98
C TYR A 42 9.16 8.09 -5.40
N MET A 43 9.67 9.24 -5.85
CA MET A 43 10.31 9.34 -7.16
C MET A 43 11.64 8.59 -7.17
N ALA A 44 12.46 8.72 -6.12
CA ALA A 44 13.71 7.97 -6.00
C ALA A 44 13.48 6.44 -5.97
N ILE A 45 12.46 5.99 -5.23
CA ILE A 45 12.12 4.57 -5.13
C ILE A 45 11.57 4.03 -6.45
N ARG A 46 10.73 4.80 -7.14
CA ARG A 46 10.23 4.47 -8.47
C ARG A 46 11.38 4.35 -9.46
N ASP A 47 12.27 5.34 -9.46
CA ASP A 47 13.38 5.39 -10.40
C ASP A 47 14.34 4.21 -10.19
N GLU A 48 14.57 3.77 -8.94
CA GLU A 48 15.35 2.56 -8.66
C GLU A 48 14.66 1.26 -9.10
N LEU A 49 13.37 1.12 -8.80
CA LEU A 49 12.59 -0.10 -9.12
C LEU A 49 12.43 -0.32 -10.63
N PHE A 50 12.38 0.76 -11.41
CA PHE A 50 12.09 0.71 -12.84
C PHE A 50 13.25 1.22 -13.71
N LYS A 51 14.46 1.37 -13.15
CA LYS A 51 15.65 1.91 -13.84
C LYS A 51 16.00 1.19 -15.15
N ASP A 52 15.73 -0.12 -15.21
CA ASP A 52 16.05 -0.98 -16.35
C ASP A 52 14.82 -1.23 -17.25
N MET A 53 13.70 -0.56 -16.96
CA MET A 53 12.44 -0.71 -17.68
C MET A 53 12.07 0.59 -18.38
N SER A 54 11.73 0.51 -19.66
CA SER A 54 11.10 1.63 -20.34
C SER A 54 9.70 1.89 -19.77
N ALA A 55 9.24 3.13 -19.83
CA ALA A 55 7.87 3.49 -19.41
C ALA A 55 6.79 2.64 -20.11
N LYS A 56 7.05 2.23 -21.37
CA LYS A 56 6.19 1.33 -22.13
C LYS A 56 6.10 -0.06 -21.48
N GLN A 57 7.23 -0.64 -21.07
CA GLN A 57 7.27 -1.95 -20.40
C GLN A 57 6.58 -1.90 -19.04
N VAL A 58 6.78 -0.83 -18.26
CA VAL A 58 6.08 -0.64 -16.98
C VAL A 58 4.55 -0.60 -17.20
N PHE A 59 4.10 0.08 -18.26
CA PHE A 59 2.68 0.14 -18.60
C PHE A 59 2.12 -1.23 -19.06
N GLU A 60 2.86 -1.95 -19.89
CA GLU A 60 2.48 -3.27 -20.39
C GLU A 60 2.40 -4.31 -19.25
N GLU A 61 3.37 -4.32 -18.33
CA GLU A 61 3.35 -5.21 -17.16
C GLU A 61 2.23 -4.88 -16.19
N ALA A 62 1.97 -3.60 -15.94
CA ALA A 62 0.84 -3.17 -15.13
C ALA A 62 -0.49 -3.64 -15.76
N ALA A 63 -0.67 -3.44 -17.07
CA ALA A 63 -1.87 -3.88 -17.79
C ALA A 63 -2.04 -5.42 -17.74
N ALA A 64 -0.98 -6.18 -17.93
CA ALA A 64 -0.99 -7.64 -17.85
C ALA A 64 -1.33 -8.14 -16.43
N PHE A 65 -0.81 -7.48 -15.40
CA PHE A 65 -1.14 -7.77 -14.00
C PHE A 65 -2.63 -7.55 -13.72
N TRP A 66 -3.20 -6.44 -14.20
CA TRP A 66 -4.63 -6.16 -14.02
C TRP A 66 -5.53 -7.12 -14.81
N GLN A 67 -5.14 -7.48 -16.03
CA GLN A 67 -5.89 -8.43 -16.88
C GLN A 67 -5.87 -9.86 -16.34
N SER A 68 -4.73 -10.33 -15.84
CA SER A 68 -4.61 -11.65 -15.21
C SER A 68 -5.40 -11.75 -13.90
N ARG A 69 -5.54 -10.63 -13.17
CA ARG A 69 -6.36 -10.57 -11.96
C ARG A 69 -7.86 -10.52 -12.25
N SER A 70 -8.30 -9.86 -13.34
CA SER A 70 -9.70 -9.86 -13.76
C SER A 70 -10.20 -11.21 -14.30
N GLY A 71 -9.30 -12.11 -14.70
CA GLY A 71 -9.64 -13.47 -15.13
C GLY A 71 -9.74 -14.51 -14.00
N ALA A 72 -9.39 -14.13 -12.76
CA ALA A 72 -9.46 -15.00 -11.59
C ALA A 72 -10.74 -14.83 -10.75
N GLU A 73 -11.63 -13.92 -11.16
CA GLU A 73 -12.92 -13.63 -10.52
C GLU A 73 -14.11 -13.93 -11.46
N SER A 74 -14.00 -14.93 -12.33
CA SER A 74 -15.10 -15.48 -13.16
C SER A 74 -15.38 -16.94 -12.84
#